data_AF-A0A8C2LB96-F1
#
_entry.id   AF-A0A8C2LB96-F1
#
_cell.length_a   1.000
_cell.length_b   1.000
_cell.length_c   1.000
_cell.angle_alpha   90.00
_cell.angle_beta   90.00
_cell.angle_gamma   90.00
#
_symmetry.space_group_name_H-M   'P 1'
#
loop_
_entity.id
_entity.type
_entity.pdbx_description
1 polymer ?
#
loop_
_entity_poly.entity_id
_entity_poly.type
_entity_poly.pdbx_seq_one_letter_code
_entity_poly.pdbx_strand_id
1 'polypeptide(L)' 'LNAVTYDDVHINFTWEEWTLMDPSQKNLYKDVMLETYRNLTTIGYSWEDHHHTEEYYQSSRRYE' A
#
# COMPACT_ATOMS: atom_id res chain seq x y z
N LEU A 1 -10.82 11.75 -6.95
CA LEU A 1 -9.68 11.46 -6.06
C LEU A 1 -8.82 10.43 -6.77
N ASN A 2 -7.53 10.68 -6.99
CA ASN A 2 -6.63 9.64 -7.50
C ASN A 2 -6.22 8.76 -6.31
N ALA A 3 -6.29 7.45 -6.46
CA ALA A 3 -5.82 6.52 -5.45
C ALA A 3 -4.29 6.56 -5.41
N VAL A 4 -3.71 6.59 -4.22
CA VAL A 4 -2.26 6.42 -4.03
C VAL A 4 -1.96 4.94 -4.11
N THR A 5 -1.06 4.57 -5.01
CA THR A 5 -0.64 3.20 -5.25
C THR A 5 0.72 2.91 -4.65
N TYR A 6 1.08 1.63 -4.54
CA TYR A 6 2.42 1.22 -4.13
C TYR A 6 3.52 1.83 -5.02
N ASP A 7 3.25 1.99 -6.32
CA ASP A 7 4.19 2.56 -7.29
C ASP A 7 4.46 4.04 -7.04
N ASP A 8 3.54 4.77 -6.40
CA ASP A 8 3.72 6.18 -6.08
C ASP A 8 4.65 6.42 -4.87
N VAL A 9 4.90 5.39 -4.06
CA VAL A 9 5.57 5.54 -2.75
C VAL A 9 6.81 4.67 -2.55
N HIS A 10 7.06 3.68 -3.41
CA HIS A 10 8.28 2.86 -3.30
C HIS A 10 9.45 3.47 -4.08
N ILE A 11 10.66 3.28 -3.55
CA ILE A 11 11.90 3.63 -4.24
C ILE A 11 12.52 2.34 -4.76
N ASN A 12 12.70 2.25 -6.07
CA ASN A 12 13.33 1.09 -6.68
C ASN A 12 14.85 1.30 -6.79
N PHE A 13 15.61 0.31 -6.33
CA PHE A 13 17.06 0.25 -6.51
C PHE A 13 17.39 -0.86 -7.50
N THR A 14 18.33 -0.59 -8.40
CA THR A 14 18.97 -1.64 -9.19
C THR A 14 19.79 -2.56 -8.27
N TRP A 15 20.18 -3.75 -8.78
CA TRP A 15 20.97 -4.69 -8.00
C TRP A 15 22.36 -4.12 -7.68
N GLU A 16 22.96 -3.40 -8.64
CA GLU A 16 24.23 -2.72 -8.52
C GLU A 16 24.17 -1.63 -7.43
N GLU A 17 23.14 -0.76 -7.47
CA GLU A 17 22.94 0.27 -6.43
C GLU A 17 22.73 -0.37 -5.06
N TRP A 18 21.91 -1.42 -4.98
CA TRP A 18 21.68 -2.16 -3.75
C TRP A 18 22.97 -2.77 -3.20
N THR A 19 23.86 -3.30 -4.04
CA THR A 19 25.14 -3.86 -3.56
C THR A 19 26.06 -2.80 -2.95
N LEU A 20 26.04 -1.59 -3.50
CA LEU A 20 26.88 -0.47 -3.07
C LEU A 20 26.36 0.26 -1.82
N MET A 21 25.09 0.04 -1.43
CA MET A 21 24.52 0.67 -0.24
C MET A 21 25.17 0.17 1.06
N ASP A 22 25.39 1.13 1.96
CA ASP A 22 25.85 0.85 3.32
C ASP A 22 24.81 0.01 4.09
N PRO A 23 25.23 -0.80 5.07
CA PRO A 23 24.31 -1.56 5.91
C PRO A 23 23.23 -0.69 6.58
N SER A 24 23.58 0.53 6.98
CA SER A 24 22.64 1.50 7.57
C SER A 24 21.56 1.94 6.57
N GLN A 25 21.92 2.17 5.31
CA GLN A 25 20.97 2.53 4.25
C GLN A 25 20.04 1.37 3.91
N LYS A 26 20.55 0.13 3.87
CA LYS A 26 19.72 -1.07 3.66
C LYS A 26 18.72 -1.29 4.78
N ASN A 27 19.13 -1.04 6.02
CA ASN A 27 18.24 -1.13 7.17
C ASN A 27 17.17 -0.04 7.11
N LEU A 28 17.56 1.20 6.85
CA LEU A 28 16.62 2.31 6.69
C LEU A 28 15.60 2.04 5.58
N TYR A 29 16.03 1.51 4.43
CA TYR A 29 15.13 1.13 3.36
C TYR A 29 14.09 0.11 3.81
N LYS A 30 14.51 -0.93 4.53
CA LYS A 30 13.59 -1.95 5.06
C LYS A 30 12.58 -1.35 6.04
N ASP A 31 13.05 -0.48 6.94
CA ASP A 31 12.19 0.17 7.94
C ASP A 31 11.14 1.06 7.27
N VAL A 32 11.57 1.91 6.34
CA VAL A 32 10.68 2.80 5.58
C VAL A 32 9.68 2.00 4.74
N MET A 33 10.13 0.99 4.00
CA MET A 33 9.22 0.19 3.16
C MET A 33 8.22 -0.62 3.98
N LEU A 34 8.62 -1.11 5.16
CA LEU A 34 7.71 -1.80 6.09
C LEU A 34 6.64 -0.84 6.64
N GLU A 35 7.03 0.38 6.99
CA GLU A 35 6.09 1.41 7.44
C GLU A 35 5.14 1.83 6.32
N THR A 36 5.66 2.05 5.11
CA THR A 36 4.86 2.34 3.92
C THR A 36 3.84 1.23 3.64
N TYR A 37 4.23 -0.03 3.72
CA TYR A 37 3.31 -1.17 3.57
C TYR A 37 2.18 -1.12 4.62
N ARG A 38 2.53 -0.94 5.90
CA ARG A 38 1.54 -0.82 6.98
C ARG A 38 0.60 0.36 6.80
N ASN A 39 1.12 1.51 6.36
CA ASN A 39 0.34 2.71 6.10
C ASN A 39 -0.61 2.50 4.93
N LEU A 40 -0.16 1.89 3.84
CA LEU A 40 -1.03 1.53 2.70
C LEU A 40 -2.13 0.54 3.11
N THR A 41 -1.81 -0.46 3.95
CA THR A 41 -2.82 -1.37 4.52
C THR A 41 -3.82 -0.62 5.41
N THR A 42 -3.36 0.33 6.21
CA THR A 42 -4.20 1.11 7.16
C THR A 42 -5.09 2.13 6.46
N ILE A 43 -4.58 2.81 5.44
CA ILE A 43 -5.32 3.80 4.62
C ILE A 43 -6.35 3.11 3.70
N GLY A 44 -6.31 1.78 3.62
CA GLY A 44 -7.35 1.00 2.94
C GLY A 44 -6.99 0.65 1.51
N TYR A 45 -5.81 0.08 1.29
CA TYR A 45 -5.80 -1.08 0.40
C TYR A 45 -6.65 -2.20 1.03
N SER A 46 -7.95 -2.13 0.75
CA SER A 46 -8.80 -3.31 0.61
C SER A 46 -8.22 -4.12 -0.55
N TRP A 47 -7.29 -5.03 -0.29
CA TRP A 47 -6.88 -5.99 -1.33
C TRP A 47 -8.00 -7.00 -1.64
N GLU A 48 -8.96 -7.16 -0.72
CA GLU A 48 -10.15 -8.01 -0.86
C GLU A 48 -11.33 -7.44 -0.03
N ASP A 49 -11.83 -6.25 -0.31
CA ASP A 49 -13.15 -5.84 0.23
C ASP A 49 -13.91 -4.82 -0.63
N HIS A 50 -13.68 -4.82 -1.94
CA HIS A 50 -14.57 -4.14 -2.90
C HIS A 50 -15.67 -5.08 -3.42
N HIS A 51 -16.14 -6.01 -2.58
CA HIS A 51 -17.35 -6.79 -2.89
C HIS A 51 -18.36 -6.91 -1.75
N HIS A 52 -18.15 -6.34 -0.55
CA HIS A 52 -19.16 -6.42 0.51
C HIS A 52 -19.66 -5.12 1.13
N THR A 53 -19.02 -3.97 0.88
CA THR A 53 -19.49 -2.72 1.50
C THR A 53 -20.58 -2.03 0.67
N GLU A 54 -20.52 -2.09 -0.66
CA GLU A 54 -21.52 -1.43 -1.53
C GLU A 54 -22.84 -2.22 -1.62
N GLU A 55 -22.79 -3.56 -1.54
CA GLU A 55 -24.00 -4.40 -1.60
C GLU A 55 -24.91 -4.21 -0.37
N TYR A 56 -24.37 -3.92 0.82
CA TYR A 56 -25.17 -3.69 2.02
C TYR A 56 -25.92 -2.34 1.95
N TYR A 57 -25.29 -1.29 1.45
CA TYR A 57 -25.96 0.00 1.26
C TYR A 57 -26.92 0.00 0.07
N GLN A 58 -26.59 -0.70 -1.03
CA GLN A 58 -27.50 -0.81 -2.18
C GLN A 58 -28.69 -1.74 -1.91
N SER A 59 -28.51 -2.81 -1.12
CA SER A 59 -29.63 -3.67 -0.70
C SER A 59 -30.56 -2.93 0.25
N SER A 60 -30.04 -2.16 1.22
CA SER A 60 -30.85 -1.34 2.12
C SER A 60 -31.68 -0.29 1.39
N ARG A 61 -31.20 0.22 0.24
CA ARG A 61 -31.87 1.25 -0.56
C ARG A 61 -32.81 0.69 -1.64
N ARG A 62 -32.81 -0.63 -1.85
CA ARG A 62 -33.76 -1.33 -2.75
C ARG A 62 -34.99 -1.86 -2.00
N TYR A 63 -34.99 -1.81 -0.68
CA TYR A 63 -36.12 -2.20 0.18
C TYR A 63 -36.81 -1.01 0.87
N GLU A 64 -36.54 0.23 0.44
CA GLU A 64 -37.33 1.44 0.75
C GLU A 64 -38.32 1.76 -0.38
#